data_AF-A0A381W168-F1
#
_entry.id   AF-A0A381W168-F1
#
_cell.length_a   1.000
_cell.length_b   1.000
_cell.length_c   1.000
_cell.angle_alpha   90.00
_cell.angle_beta   90.00
_cell.angle_gamma   90.00
#
_symmetry.space_group_name_H-M   'P 1'
#
loop_
_entity.id
_entity.type
_entity.pdbx_description
1 polymer ?
#
loop_
_entity_poly.entity_id
_entity_poly.type
_entity_poly.pdbx_seq_one_letter_code
_entity_poly.pdbx_strand_id
1 'polypeptide(L)'
;MGTGLPVATASGSVAGSGSAPTPGPYGSLDGRPADANGLVLPEGFTARVVAEGGSPVPGSDRPWPLFPDGKGTLSIDDGGWLLVCNHELFDFQTPSGPLGGASAIGFAHDGSITGSWPVLTGSHSNSRGAVTPWGTWLSCQEAYGEVGGDGDGLVWECDPLGGAPAVARPVLGRRTHGSVAVDADDGYAYLTEAHRDGRLYRVSLAGTGDPLGGGGSDADRMEALAVDPDGGVRWLSVLDPSGSFIPTRFQVADGLVTPMGGGVAVHDGLLVFTTGLDDRVHAVDLAAAHHSVIWDGSGRRGPAWGIGDLTVSGSGDLFVSEDRGDMEVVVVTPFGEVAPFCRMVGNEHRLSQVTGPCFDPSGTRLYVSSLRGRGEALVRDVVPDLDWGPGAEGRHVGVTYEISGPFRPMASPPAVTT
;
A
#
# COMPACT_ATOMS: atom_id res chain seq x y z
N MET A 1 -9.18 31.45 2.46
CA MET A 1 -9.85 31.18 1.18
C MET A 1 -8.84 30.47 0.31
N GLY A 2 -8.77 29.14 0.45
CA GLY A 2 -7.84 28.29 -0.29
C GLY A 2 -8.43 28.00 -1.66
N THR A 3 -7.70 28.32 -2.72
CA THR A 3 -8.02 27.90 -4.07
C THR A 3 -7.54 26.46 -4.22
N GLY A 4 -8.48 25.51 -4.27
CA GLY A 4 -8.21 24.09 -4.50
C GLY A 4 -7.44 23.84 -5.79
N LEU A 5 -6.74 22.71 -5.83
CA LEU A 5 -6.16 22.15 -7.05
C LEU A 5 -7.23 22.11 -8.15
N PRO A 6 -6.90 22.41 -9.41
CA PRO A 6 -7.88 22.30 -10.49
C PRO A 6 -8.21 20.82 -10.72
N VAL A 7 -9.28 20.33 -10.10
CA VAL A 7 -9.93 19.09 -10.52
C VAL A 7 -10.55 19.39 -11.88
N ALA A 8 -9.90 18.92 -12.93
CA ALA A 8 -10.49 18.95 -14.27
C ALA A 8 -11.74 18.06 -14.25
N THR A 9 -12.92 18.67 -14.31
CA THR A 9 -14.18 17.97 -14.58
C THR A 9 -14.13 17.48 -16.03
N ALA A 10 -13.59 16.27 -16.24
CA ALA A 10 -13.64 15.61 -17.54
C ALA A 10 -15.07 15.07 -17.80
N SER A 11 -16.01 15.96 -18.09
CA SER A 11 -17.29 15.59 -18.70
C SER A 11 -17.05 15.39 -20.20
N GLY A 12 -16.75 14.15 -20.61
CA GLY A 12 -16.61 13.83 -22.01
C GLY A 12 -16.09 12.42 -22.26
N SER A 13 -17.01 11.50 -22.54
CA SER A 13 -16.68 10.18 -23.10
C SER A 13 -16.10 10.35 -24.51
N VAL A 14 -14.77 10.35 -24.61
CA VAL A 14 -14.09 10.13 -25.89
C VAL A 14 -13.71 8.65 -25.95
N ALA A 15 -14.44 7.89 -26.78
CA ALA A 15 -14.02 6.56 -27.18
C ALA A 15 -12.72 6.69 -27.99
N GLY A 16 -11.59 6.49 -27.33
CA GLY A 16 -10.27 6.48 -27.95
C GLY A 16 -9.91 5.10 -28.46
N SER A 17 -9.90 4.93 -29.79
CA SER A 17 -9.18 3.86 -30.47
C SER A 17 -7.70 3.88 -30.04
N GLY A 18 -7.14 2.73 -29.69
CA GLY A 18 -5.82 2.57 -29.08
C GLY A 18 -4.74 3.48 -29.67
N SER A 19 -4.35 4.50 -28.90
CA SER A 19 -3.12 5.25 -29.11
C SER A 19 -1.95 4.46 -28.51
N ALA A 20 -0.80 4.46 -29.17
CA ALA A 20 0.45 4.02 -28.56
C ALA A 20 0.64 4.71 -27.20
N PRO A 21 1.19 4.03 -26.18
CA PRO A 21 1.41 4.63 -24.87
C PRO A 21 2.25 5.90 -25.05
N THR A 22 1.70 7.03 -24.63
CA THR A 22 2.46 8.30 -24.62
C THR A 22 3.53 8.16 -23.54
N PRO A 23 4.78 8.62 -23.77
CA PRO A 23 5.79 8.59 -22.72
C PRO A 23 5.26 9.31 -21.48
N GLY A 24 5.21 8.61 -20.35
CA GLY A 24 4.84 9.23 -19.08
C GLY A 24 5.85 10.28 -18.65
N PRO A 25 5.60 10.97 -17.53
CA PRO A 25 6.46 12.05 -17.03
C PRO A 25 7.90 11.62 -16.72
N TYR A 26 8.16 10.31 -16.59
CA TYR A 26 9.47 9.73 -16.31
C TYR A 26 10.15 9.13 -17.55
N GLY A 27 9.52 9.18 -18.73
CA GLY A 27 10.00 8.55 -19.97
C GLY A 27 9.37 7.19 -20.27
N SER A 28 9.56 6.68 -21.49
CA SER A 28 8.98 5.40 -21.93
C SER A 28 9.85 4.20 -21.55
N LEU A 29 9.21 3.06 -21.28
CA LEU A 29 9.86 1.75 -21.12
C LEU A 29 10.09 1.03 -22.46
N ASP A 30 9.50 1.52 -23.56
CA ASP A 30 9.51 0.83 -24.84
C ASP A 30 10.93 0.62 -25.38
N GLY A 31 11.25 -0.64 -25.70
CA GLY A 31 12.55 -1.02 -26.24
C GLY A 31 13.71 -0.96 -25.24
N ARG A 32 13.45 -0.63 -23.96
CA ARG A 32 14.47 -0.62 -22.92
C ARG A 32 14.74 -2.05 -22.43
N PRO A 33 16.01 -2.45 -22.26
CA PRO A 33 16.33 -3.75 -21.67
C PRO A 33 16.04 -3.73 -20.17
N ALA A 34 15.77 -4.92 -19.61
CA ALA A 34 15.81 -5.10 -18.17
C ALA A 34 17.24 -4.95 -17.64
N ASP A 35 17.36 -4.45 -16.42
CA ASP A 35 18.62 -4.41 -15.68
C ASP A 35 19.02 -5.80 -15.14
N ALA A 36 20.10 -5.87 -14.37
CA ALA A 36 20.58 -7.12 -13.78
C ALA A 36 19.62 -7.75 -12.76
N ASN A 37 18.64 -6.98 -12.27
CA ASN A 37 17.62 -7.42 -11.32
C ASN A 37 16.32 -7.87 -12.02
N GLY A 38 16.24 -7.78 -13.34
CA GLY A 38 15.02 -8.07 -14.10
C GLY A 38 14.04 -6.89 -14.16
N LEU A 39 14.45 -5.66 -13.81
CA LEU A 39 13.60 -4.48 -13.84
C LEU A 39 13.83 -3.68 -15.13
N VAL A 40 12.75 -3.39 -15.86
CA VAL A 40 12.73 -2.40 -16.93
C VAL A 40 12.34 -1.06 -16.32
N LEU A 41 13.28 -0.12 -16.34
CA LEU A 41 13.15 1.22 -15.74
C LEU A 41 13.33 2.31 -16.79
N PRO A 42 12.82 3.54 -16.56
CA PRO A 42 13.01 4.66 -17.48
C PRO A 42 14.46 5.13 -17.52
N GLU A 43 14.79 6.04 -18.45
CA GLU A 43 16.15 6.57 -18.55
C GLU A 43 16.57 7.33 -17.29
N GLY A 44 17.81 7.10 -16.83
CA GLY A 44 18.34 7.74 -15.63
C GLY A 44 17.96 7.08 -14.31
N PHE A 45 17.12 6.03 -14.32
CA PHE A 45 16.78 5.25 -13.13
C PHE A 45 17.63 3.97 -13.04
N THR A 46 17.92 3.57 -11.79
CA THR A 46 18.65 2.34 -11.46
C THR A 46 17.99 1.65 -10.27
N ALA A 47 18.11 0.33 -10.17
CA ALA A 47 17.66 -0.42 -9.01
C ALA A 47 18.79 -1.20 -8.32
N ARG A 48 18.62 -1.42 -7.02
CA ARG A 48 19.39 -2.39 -6.23
C ARG A 48 18.49 -3.20 -5.32
N VAL A 49 18.88 -4.43 -5.02
CA VAL A 49 18.23 -5.25 -3.98
C VAL A 49 18.62 -4.71 -2.60
N VAL A 50 17.65 -4.49 -1.72
CA VAL A 50 17.89 -4.11 -0.32
C VAL A 50 17.57 -5.23 0.66
N ALA A 51 16.70 -6.16 0.28
CA ALA A 51 16.43 -7.37 1.05
C ALA A 51 15.87 -8.49 0.16
N GLU A 52 16.16 -9.73 0.54
CA GLU A 52 15.74 -10.94 -0.15
C GLU A 52 15.36 -11.99 0.91
N GLY A 53 14.20 -12.61 0.77
CA GLY A 53 13.69 -13.60 1.71
C GLY A 53 14.68 -14.76 1.95
N GLY A 54 14.93 -15.10 3.21
CA GLY A 54 15.87 -16.14 3.63
C GLY A 54 17.35 -15.75 3.61
N SER A 55 17.69 -14.61 3.01
CA SER A 55 19.06 -14.08 2.97
C SER A 55 19.28 -13.06 4.10
N PRO A 56 20.46 -13.00 4.75
CA PRO A 56 20.77 -11.95 5.72
C PRO A 56 20.73 -10.56 5.08
N VAL A 57 20.13 -9.60 5.77
CA VAL A 57 20.16 -8.19 5.35
C VAL A 57 21.54 -7.61 5.69
N PRO A 58 22.19 -6.82 4.80
CA PRO A 58 23.46 -6.19 5.11
C PRO A 58 23.47 -5.47 6.46
N GLY A 59 24.54 -5.64 7.25
CA GLY A 59 24.61 -5.09 8.62
C GLY A 59 23.84 -5.90 9.68
N SER A 60 23.28 -7.06 9.33
CA SER A 60 22.59 -7.98 10.25
C SER A 60 22.86 -9.45 9.89
N ASP A 61 22.87 -10.33 10.88
CA ASP A 61 22.92 -11.79 10.66
C ASP A 61 21.51 -12.40 10.49
N ARG A 62 20.46 -11.59 10.63
CA ARG A 62 19.07 -12.04 10.58
C ARG A 62 18.61 -12.23 9.14
N PRO A 63 18.09 -13.42 8.76
CA PRO A 63 17.42 -13.62 7.48
C PRO A 63 16.19 -12.71 7.33
N TRP A 64 16.01 -12.13 6.15
CA TRP A 64 14.78 -11.42 5.83
C TRP A 64 13.60 -12.41 5.75
N PRO A 65 12.43 -12.13 6.33
CA PRO A 65 11.29 -13.03 6.21
C PRO A 65 10.72 -13.07 4.78
N LEU A 66 9.92 -14.11 4.49
CA LEU A 66 9.33 -14.31 3.19
C LEU A 66 8.23 -13.29 2.87
N PHE A 67 7.90 -13.18 1.59
CA PHE A 67 6.72 -12.47 1.07
C PHE A 67 6.59 -11.02 1.54
N PRO A 68 7.58 -10.15 1.23
CA PRO A 68 7.54 -8.73 1.59
C PRO A 68 6.40 -8.01 0.84
N ASP A 69 5.54 -7.34 1.60
CA ASP A 69 4.34 -6.68 1.08
C ASP A 69 4.36 -5.16 1.36
N GLY A 70 3.28 -4.61 1.94
CA GLY A 70 3.15 -3.19 2.21
C GLY A 70 4.24 -2.67 3.13
N LYS A 71 4.65 -1.44 2.86
CA LYS A 71 5.82 -0.82 3.48
C LYS A 71 5.68 0.68 3.57
N GLY A 72 6.45 1.28 4.47
CA GLY A 72 6.53 2.72 4.64
C GLY A 72 7.87 3.12 5.25
N THR A 73 8.22 4.39 5.13
CA THR A 73 9.47 4.90 5.69
C THR A 73 9.26 5.96 6.74
N LEU A 74 10.16 6.00 7.73
CA LEU A 74 10.20 7.03 8.75
C LEU A 74 11.61 7.64 8.83
N SER A 75 11.71 8.96 8.88
CA SER A 75 12.96 9.64 9.21
C SER A 75 13.38 9.35 10.65
N ILE A 76 14.68 9.31 10.90
CA ILE A 76 15.28 9.25 12.25
C ILE A 76 16.26 10.42 12.44
N ASP A 77 16.52 10.77 13.70
CA ASP A 77 17.19 12.02 14.10
C ASP A 77 18.60 12.24 13.51
N ASP A 78 19.29 11.18 13.09
CA ASP A 78 20.64 11.24 12.53
C ASP A 78 20.68 11.51 11.01
N GLY A 79 19.52 11.80 10.41
CA GLY A 79 19.36 12.01 8.98
C GLY A 79 19.25 10.71 8.17
N GLY A 80 19.28 9.55 8.83
CA GLY A 80 18.88 8.27 8.26
C GLY A 80 17.37 8.10 8.20
N TRP A 81 16.94 6.90 7.81
CA TRP A 81 15.54 6.50 7.82
C TRP A 81 15.39 5.01 8.07
N LEU A 82 14.17 4.62 8.46
CA LEU A 82 13.74 3.23 8.56
C LEU A 82 12.85 2.90 7.37
N LEU A 83 12.97 1.69 6.83
CA LEU A 83 11.98 1.07 5.96
C LEU A 83 11.31 -0.05 6.76
N VAL A 84 10.02 0.10 7.08
CA VAL A 84 9.22 -0.95 7.69
C VAL A 84 8.46 -1.70 6.60
N CYS A 85 8.45 -3.03 6.65
CA CYS A 85 7.87 -3.89 5.64
C CYS A 85 7.08 -5.02 6.30
N ASN A 86 5.85 -5.23 5.86
CA ASN A 86 5.05 -6.40 6.23
C ASN A 86 5.51 -7.67 5.49
N HIS A 87 5.10 -8.82 6.03
CA HIS A 87 5.32 -10.14 5.48
C HIS A 87 4.00 -10.92 5.38
N GLU A 88 3.54 -11.14 4.15
CA GLU A 88 2.22 -11.67 3.84
C GLU A 88 2.21 -13.21 3.81
N LEU A 89 2.48 -13.81 4.97
CA LEU A 89 2.25 -15.23 5.20
C LEU A 89 0.87 -15.41 5.80
N PHE A 90 -0.06 -15.96 5.02
CA PHE A 90 -1.41 -16.22 5.49
C PHE A 90 -1.44 -17.34 6.53
N ASP A 91 -2.40 -17.26 7.46
CA ASP A 91 -2.66 -18.30 8.47
C ASP A 91 -2.85 -19.71 7.86
N PHE A 92 -3.60 -19.82 6.76
CA PHE A 92 -3.81 -21.10 6.08
C PHE A 92 -2.53 -21.67 5.42
N GLN A 93 -1.50 -20.84 5.22
CA GLN A 93 -0.20 -21.25 4.69
C GLN A 93 0.72 -21.77 5.79
N THR A 94 0.50 -21.38 7.05
CA THR A 94 1.36 -21.70 8.19
C THR A 94 0.55 -22.32 9.33
N PRO A 95 0.00 -23.54 9.14
CA PRO A 95 -0.85 -24.19 10.13
C PRO A 95 -0.13 -24.52 11.45
N SER A 96 1.21 -24.53 11.48
CA SER A 96 1.98 -24.74 12.70
C SER A 96 2.06 -23.49 13.59
N GLY A 97 1.63 -22.33 13.10
CA GLY A 97 1.57 -21.08 13.84
C GLY A 97 1.83 -19.85 12.97
N PRO A 98 1.50 -18.64 13.46
CA PRO A 98 1.65 -17.40 12.70
C PRO A 98 3.12 -17.06 12.45
N LEU A 99 3.52 -16.99 11.17
CA LEU A 99 4.88 -16.62 10.74
C LEU A 99 4.93 -15.36 9.86
N GLY A 100 3.80 -14.65 9.71
CA GLY A 100 3.77 -13.30 9.14
C GLY A 100 4.30 -12.25 10.12
N GLY A 101 3.99 -10.99 9.85
CA GLY A 101 4.32 -9.87 10.71
C GLY A 101 4.97 -8.73 9.94
N ALA A 102 5.95 -8.07 10.56
CA ALA A 102 6.67 -6.96 9.96
C ALA A 102 8.12 -6.90 10.46
N SER A 103 9.02 -6.40 9.61
CA SER A 103 10.43 -6.13 9.93
C SER A 103 10.83 -4.73 9.47
N ALA A 104 11.88 -4.18 10.08
CA ALA A 104 12.48 -2.92 9.65
C ALA A 104 13.89 -3.13 9.09
N ILE A 105 14.30 -2.22 8.20
CA ILE A 105 15.67 -2.01 7.75
C ILE A 105 16.05 -0.57 8.11
N GLY A 106 17.20 -0.39 8.77
CA GLY A 106 17.77 0.92 9.02
C GLY A 106 18.67 1.36 7.86
N PHE A 107 18.59 2.63 7.48
CA PHE A 107 19.45 3.27 6.50
C PHE A 107 20.12 4.49 7.11
N ALA A 108 21.42 4.68 6.83
CA ALA A 108 22.11 5.94 7.09
C ALA A 108 21.74 6.98 6.02
N HIS A 109 22.09 8.25 6.27
CA HIS A 109 21.79 9.37 5.36
C HIS A 109 22.28 9.18 3.90
N ASP A 110 23.33 8.39 3.68
CA ASP A 110 23.86 8.08 2.35
C ASP A 110 23.14 6.91 1.64
N GLY A 111 22.20 6.26 2.34
CA GLY A 111 21.48 5.06 1.89
C GLY A 111 22.22 3.76 2.16
N SER A 112 23.33 3.75 2.91
CA SER A 112 23.92 2.50 3.39
C SER A 112 23.02 1.84 4.43
N ILE A 113 22.84 0.52 4.34
CA ILE A 113 22.04 -0.24 5.31
C ILE A 113 22.82 -0.38 6.62
N THR A 114 22.19 -0.05 7.74
CA THR A 114 22.78 -0.09 9.08
C THR A 114 22.35 -1.32 9.89
N GLY A 115 21.28 -2.00 9.49
CA GLY A 115 20.82 -3.24 10.13
C GLY A 115 19.36 -3.58 9.82
N SER A 116 18.88 -4.67 10.41
CA SER A 116 17.50 -5.14 10.28
C SER A 116 17.04 -5.89 11.53
N TRP A 117 15.77 -5.70 11.91
CA TRP A 117 15.15 -6.27 13.12
C TRP A 117 13.64 -6.50 12.96
N PRO A 118 13.02 -7.40 13.76
CA PRO A 118 11.58 -7.58 13.76
C PRO A 118 10.85 -6.38 14.36
N VAL A 119 9.68 -6.05 13.81
CA VAL A 119 8.76 -5.01 14.30
C VAL A 119 7.46 -5.63 14.81
N LEU A 120 6.99 -6.69 14.15
CA LEU A 120 5.82 -7.46 14.54
C LEU A 120 6.11 -8.94 14.34
N THR A 121 5.87 -9.75 15.37
CA THR A 121 6.02 -11.21 15.34
C THR A 121 4.75 -11.87 15.91
N GLY A 122 4.54 -13.14 15.59
CA GLY A 122 3.34 -13.86 16.03
C GLY A 122 2.04 -13.34 15.39
N SER A 123 2.16 -12.69 14.23
CA SER A 123 1.05 -12.21 13.40
C SER A 123 1.02 -12.97 12.06
N HIS A 124 -0.01 -12.78 11.28
CA HIS A 124 -0.23 -13.45 9.99
C HIS A 124 -1.00 -12.56 9.04
N SER A 125 -0.97 -12.90 7.75
CA SER A 125 -1.72 -12.22 6.69
C SER A 125 -1.43 -10.71 6.65
N ASN A 126 -0.26 -10.27 7.10
CA ASN A 126 0.11 -8.87 7.15
C ASN A 126 0.39 -8.40 5.72
N SER A 127 -0.55 -7.65 5.14
CA SER A 127 -0.51 -7.22 3.75
C SER A 127 -0.02 -5.77 3.68
N ARG A 128 -0.92 -4.79 3.75
CA ARG A 128 -0.56 -3.36 3.70
C ARG A 128 -0.49 -2.69 5.07
N GLY A 129 -0.20 -1.40 5.07
CA GLY A 129 -0.04 -0.63 6.29
C GLY A 129 0.35 0.82 6.00
N ALA A 130 0.53 1.59 7.06
CA ALA A 130 1.02 2.96 6.96
C ALA A 130 1.82 3.39 8.17
N VAL A 131 2.71 4.36 7.94
CA VAL A 131 3.37 5.08 9.02
C VAL A 131 2.40 6.11 9.60
N THR A 132 2.39 6.23 10.93
CA THR A 132 1.57 7.24 11.61
C THR A 132 2.34 8.57 11.72
N PRO A 133 1.64 9.71 11.82
CA PRO A 133 2.27 11.00 12.08
C PRO A 133 3.07 11.07 13.39
N TRP A 134 2.82 10.16 14.34
CA TRP A 134 3.54 10.08 15.61
C TRP A 134 4.64 9.01 15.63
N GLY A 135 5.06 8.52 14.45
CA GLY A 135 6.29 7.74 14.31
C GLY A 135 6.15 6.24 14.53
N THR A 136 4.94 5.68 14.42
CA THR A 136 4.68 4.23 14.53
C THR A 136 4.30 3.61 13.19
N TRP A 137 4.29 2.28 13.11
CA TRP A 137 3.80 1.52 11.94
C TRP A 137 2.46 0.87 12.24
N LEU A 138 1.47 1.05 11.38
CA LEU A 138 0.22 0.29 11.38
C LEU A 138 0.33 -0.87 10.38
N SER A 139 0.32 -2.10 10.86
CA SER A 139 0.28 -3.33 10.04
C SER A 139 -1.14 -3.87 9.96
N CYS A 140 -1.68 -4.00 8.74
CA CYS A 140 -3.03 -4.51 8.49
C CYS A 140 -3.00 -6.00 8.17
N GLN A 141 -3.82 -6.79 8.87
CA GLN A 141 -4.06 -8.19 8.52
C GLN A 141 -5.19 -8.31 7.49
N GLU A 142 -4.88 -8.84 6.31
CA GLU A 142 -5.85 -9.33 5.33
C GLU A 142 -6.30 -10.75 5.70
N ALA A 143 -6.81 -10.94 6.92
CA ALA A 143 -7.23 -12.24 7.37
C ALA A 143 -8.68 -12.52 6.95
N TYR A 144 -8.91 -13.65 6.28
CA TYR A 144 -10.23 -14.04 5.77
C TYR A 144 -11.16 -14.62 6.85
N GLY A 145 -10.62 -15.01 8.01
CA GLY A 145 -11.35 -15.64 9.11
C GLY A 145 -11.90 -17.03 8.75
N GLU A 146 -12.74 -17.58 9.64
CA GLU A 146 -13.47 -18.83 9.40
C GLU A 146 -14.68 -18.65 8.45
N VAL A 147 -15.28 -19.77 8.04
CA VAL A 147 -16.41 -19.96 7.10
C VAL A 147 -17.21 -18.67 6.79
N GLY A 148 -16.99 -18.08 5.61
CA GLY A 148 -17.81 -16.97 5.08
C GLY A 148 -17.02 -15.83 4.44
N GLY A 149 -15.72 -15.68 4.73
CA GLY A 149 -14.90 -14.58 4.21
C GLY A 149 -15.28 -13.22 4.82
N ASP A 150 -15.88 -13.24 6.02
CA ASP A 150 -16.26 -12.02 6.73
C ASP A 150 -15.06 -11.33 7.40
N GLY A 151 -13.92 -12.02 7.52
CA GLY A 151 -12.65 -11.50 7.97
C GLY A 151 -12.56 -11.31 9.49
N ASP A 152 -11.41 -11.60 10.06
CA ASP A 152 -11.13 -11.42 11.49
C ASP A 152 -9.84 -10.63 11.77
N GLY A 153 -9.27 -10.05 10.71
CA GLY A 153 -8.00 -9.34 10.72
C GLY A 153 -7.99 -8.13 11.64
N LEU A 154 -6.84 -7.92 12.29
CA LEU A 154 -6.57 -6.79 13.15
C LEU A 154 -5.67 -5.77 12.44
N VAL A 155 -5.67 -4.55 12.96
CA VAL A 155 -4.59 -3.59 12.71
C VAL A 155 -3.70 -3.53 13.94
N TRP A 156 -2.41 -3.75 13.75
CA TRP A 156 -1.39 -3.70 14.80
C TRP A 156 -0.62 -2.40 14.69
N GLU A 157 -0.50 -1.67 15.79
CA GLU A 157 0.45 -0.58 15.90
C GLU A 157 1.76 -1.09 16.47
N CYS A 158 2.87 -0.78 15.80
CA CYS A 158 4.18 -1.31 16.11
C CYS A 158 5.19 -0.17 16.23
N ASP A 159 6.16 -0.34 17.13
CA ASP A 159 7.34 0.52 17.19
C ASP A 159 8.33 0.13 16.07
N PRO A 160 8.59 1.01 15.09
CA PRO A 160 9.53 0.73 13.99
C PRO A 160 10.96 0.45 14.46
N LEU A 161 11.36 0.93 15.65
CA LEU A 161 12.67 0.66 16.26
C LEU A 161 12.70 -0.69 16.99
N GLY A 162 11.56 -1.37 17.15
CA GLY A 162 11.46 -2.66 17.82
C GLY A 162 11.67 -2.62 19.34
N GLY A 163 11.63 -1.44 19.95
CA GLY A 163 11.83 -1.25 21.39
C GLY A 163 10.58 -1.49 22.23
N ALA A 164 9.40 -1.26 21.67
CA ALA A 164 8.10 -1.50 22.32
C ALA A 164 7.33 -2.67 21.67
N PRO A 165 6.55 -3.44 22.46
CA PRO A 165 5.70 -4.50 21.91
C PRO A 165 4.59 -3.92 21.04
N ALA A 166 4.23 -4.65 19.97
CA ALA A 166 3.11 -4.29 19.13
C ALA A 166 1.77 -4.37 19.88
N VAL A 167 0.85 -3.45 19.56
CA VAL A 167 -0.45 -3.29 20.19
C VAL A 167 -1.54 -3.38 19.14
N ALA A 168 -2.44 -4.35 19.25
CA ALA A 168 -3.64 -4.37 18.40
C ALA A 168 -4.50 -3.13 18.68
N ARG A 169 -5.12 -2.57 17.64
CA ARG A 169 -5.98 -1.37 17.72
C ARG A 169 -7.44 -1.72 17.43
N PRO A 170 -8.21 -2.20 18.44
CA PRO A 170 -9.60 -2.63 18.24
C PRO A 170 -10.51 -1.57 17.63
N VAL A 171 -10.25 -0.29 17.87
CA VAL A 171 -11.06 0.80 17.32
C VAL A 171 -11.01 0.91 15.80
N LEU A 172 -9.95 0.39 15.17
CA LEU A 172 -9.84 0.27 13.72
C LEU A 172 -10.72 -0.87 13.16
N GLY A 173 -11.34 -1.65 14.04
CA GLY A 173 -12.27 -2.71 13.70
C GLY A 173 -11.62 -4.02 13.25
N ARG A 174 -12.46 -5.01 12.98
CA ARG A 174 -12.06 -6.33 12.48
C ARG A 174 -12.68 -6.60 11.12
N ARG A 175 -11.87 -7.05 10.15
CA ARG A 175 -12.25 -7.38 8.76
C ARG A 175 -11.03 -7.90 8.00
N THR A 176 -11.21 -8.25 6.74
CA THR A 176 -10.13 -8.34 5.76
C THR A 176 -9.62 -6.91 5.45
N HIS A 177 -8.66 -6.41 6.22
CA HIS A 177 -8.15 -5.05 6.02
C HIS A 177 -7.37 -4.98 4.71
N GLY A 178 -7.71 -4.01 3.86
CA GLY A 178 -6.98 -3.70 2.64
C GLY A 178 -5.73 -2.90 2.96
N SER A 179 -5.91 -1.67 3.43
CA SER A 179 -4.86 -0.74 3.84
C SER A 179 -5.42 0.31 4.82
N VAL A 180 -4.54 1.15 5.36
CA VAL A 180 -4.89 2.26 6.26
C VAL A 180 -4.09 3.51 5.88
N ALA A 181 -4.69 4.69 6.04
CA ALA A 181 -4.01 5.98 5.99
C ALA A 181 -4.43 6.81 7.22
N VAL A 182 -3.50 7.57 7.80
CA VAL A 182 -3.78 8.42 8.96
C VAL A 182 -3.63 9.88 8.57
N ASP A 183 -4.71 10.63 8.71
CA ASP A 183 -4.76 12.07 8.57
C ASP A 183 -4.99 12.68 9.95
N ALA A 184 -3.89 13.09 10.60
CA ALA A 184 -3.96 13.69 11.93
C ALA A 184 -4.49 15.14 11.91
N ASP A 185 -4.43 15.82 10.76
CA ASP A 185 -4.88 17.21 10.64
C ASP A 185 -6.41 17.27 10.64
N ASP A 186 -7.06 16.40 9.87
CA ASP A 186 -8.52 16.24 9.89
C ASP A 186 -9.00 15.30 11.00
N GLY A 187 -8.09 14.59 11.66
CA GLY A 187 -8.38 13.76 12.83
C GLY A 187 -9.04 12.42 12.49
N TYR A 188 -8.66 11.79 11.38
CA TYR A 188 -9.22 10.51 10.93
C TYR A 188 -8.15 9.49 10.51
N ALA A 189 -8.44 8.21 10.72
CA ALA A 189 -7.80 7.10 10.02
C ALA A 189 -8.75 6.54 8.96
N TYR A 190 -8.32 6.43 7.71
CA TYR A 190 -9.09 5.88 6.59
C TYR A 190 -8.69 4.44 6.34
N LEU A 191 -9.64 3.54 6.14
CA LEU A 191 -9.40 2.10 5.96
C LEU A 191 -10.14 1.56 4.76
N THR A 192 -9.45 0.79 3.93
CA THR A 192 -10.07 -0.01 2.86
C THR A 192 -10.32 -1.44 3.35
N GLU A 193 -11.29 -2.11 2.74
CA GLU A 193 -11.59 -3.52 3.00
C GLU A 193 -11.33 -4.34 1.73
N ALA A 194 -10.38 -5.29 1.84
CA ALA A 194 -10.00 -6.22 0.78
C ALA A 194 -11.03 -7.36 0.63
N HIS A 195 -12.26 -6.97 0.31
CA HIS A 195 -13.37 -7.88 0.07
C HIS A 195 -14.11 -7.46 -1.20
N ARG A 196 -14.68 -8.43 -1.93
CA ARG A 196 -15.44 -8.17 -3.18
C ARG A 196 -16.59 -7.16 -3.00
N ASP A 197 -17.17 -7.14 -1.80
CA ASP A 197 -18.25 -6.26 -1.38
C ASP A 197 -17.78 -5.27 -0.30
N GLY A 198 -16.49 -4.90 -0.30
CA GLY A 198 -15.87 -4.04 0.71
C GLY A 198 -16.41 -2.61 0.73
N ARG A 199 -16.02 -1.84 1.74
CA ARG A 199 -16.27 -0.40 1.85
C ARG A 199 -14.97 0.36 2.15
N LEU A 200 -15.01 1.66 1.95
CA LEU A 200 -14.06 2.60 2.54
C LEU A 200 -14.62 3.12 3.86
N TYR A 201 -13.83 3.05 4.92
CA TYR A 201 -14.19 3.53 6.25
C TYR A 201 -13.32 4.71 6.66
N ARG A 202 -13.80 5.52 7.60
CA ARG A 202 -12.98 6.41 8.41
C ARG A 202 -13.25 6.19 9.89
N VAL A 203 -12.23 6.38 10.71
CA VAL A 203 -12.29 6.28 12.17
C VAL A 203 -11.77 7.59 12.78
N SER A 204 -12.60 8.27 13.55
CA SER A 204 -12.22 9.51 14.24
C SER A 204 -11.12 9.23 15.27
N LEU A 205 -10.04 9.99 15.26
CA LEU A 205 -8.95 9.92 16.25
C LEU A 205 -9.39 10.56 17.58
N ALA A 206 -8.88 10.04 18.70
CA ALA A 206 -9.14 10.66 20.00
C ALA A 206 -8.40 12.01 20.11
N GLY A 207 -9.12 13.07 20.50
CA GLY A 207 -8.53 14.42 20.63
C GLY A 207 -7.61 14.60 21.85
N THR A 208 -7.54 13.63 22.76
CA THR A 208 -6.65 13.64 23.94
C THR A 208 -6.16 12.24 24.26
N GLY A 209 -4.90 12.10 24.66
CA GLY A 209 -4.31 10.80 25.01
C GLY A 209 -3.83 10.04 23.77
N ASP A 210 -4.03 8.72 23.77
CA ASP A 210 -3.69 7.84 22.64
C ASP A 210 -4.70 8.02 21.48
N PRO A 211 -4.29 8.51 20.30
CA PRO A 211 -5.20 8.77 19.17
C PRO A 211 -5.98 7.53 18.71
N LEU A 212 -5.38 6.35 18.85
CA LEU A 212 -5.95 5.05 18.49
C LEU A 212 -6.34 4.21 19.73
N GLY A 213 -6.33 4.82 20.92
CA GLY A 213 -6.90 4.23 22.12
C GLY A 213 -8.42 4.11 22.00
N GLY A 214 -9.05 3.19 22.73
CA GLY A 214 -10.51 2.97 22.67
C GLY A 214 -10.87 1.52 22.36
N GLY A 215 -12.16 1.21 22.49
CA GLY A 215 -12.69 -0.12 22.24
C GLY A 215 -13.14 -0.31 20.80
N GLY A 216 -13.26 -1.56 20.35
CA GLY A 216 -13.85 -1.87 19.03
C GLY A 216 -15.37 -1.64 18.97
N SER A 217 -16.03 -1.42 20.12
CA SER A 217 -17.47 -1.18 20.23
C SER A 217 -17.85 0.30 20.29
N ASP A 218 -16.91 1.21 20.02
CA ASP A 218 -17.13 2.65 20.10
C ASP A 218 -17.95 3.12 18.88
N ALA A 219 -19.28 2.91 18.94
CA ALA A 219 -20.24 3.07 17.85
C ALA A 219 -20.19 4.42 17.09
N ASP A 220 -19.73 5.48 17.74
CA ASP A 220 -19.68 6.83 17.16
C ASP A 220 -18.33 7.16 16.50
N ARG A 221 -17.38 6.22 16.47
CA ARG A 221 -16.04 6.48 15.93
C ARG A 221 -15.86 6.07 14.48
N MET A 222 -16.64 5.13 13.96
CA MET A 222 -16.46 4.60 12.62
C MET A 222 -17.60 4.98 11.70
N GLU A 223 -17.24 5.42 10.50
CA GLU A 223 -18.19 5.72 9.44
C GLU A 223 -17.72 5.10 8.12
N ALA A 224 -18.65 4.81 7.22
CA ALA A 224 -18.37 4.35 5.87
C ALA A 224 -18.69 5.42 4.83
N LEU A 225 -17.86 5.52 3.80
CA LEU A 225 -18.06 6.42 2.68
C LEU A 225 -19.34 6.03 1.93
N ALA A 226 -20.15 7.03 1.60
CA ALA A 226 -21.20 6.93 0.61
C ALA A 226 -21.11 8.11 -0.37
N VAL A 227 -21.50 7.84 -1.61
CA VAL A 227 -21.37 8.80 -2.71
C VAL A 227 -22.74 8.97 -3.37
N ASP A 228 -23.17 10.21 -3.51
CA ASP A 228 -24.40 10.61 -4.18
C ASP A 228 -24.20 10.63 -5.71
N PRO A 229 -25.29 10.61 -6.52
CA PRO A 229 -25.17 10.50 -7.98
C PRO A 229 -24.38 11.63 -8.67
N ASP A 230 -24.24 12.78 -8.03
CA ASP A 230 -23.49 13.95 -8.51
C ASP A 230 -22.04 13.97 -7.99
N GLY A 231 -21.60 12.94 -7.27
CA GLY A 231 -20.27 12.87 -6.66
C GLY A 231 -20.20 13.40 -5.23
N GLY A 232 -21.31 13.91 -4.66
CA GLY A 232 -21.36 14.36 -3.27
C GLY A 232 -20.99 13.26 -2.28
N VAL A 233 -20.20 13.59 -1.26
CA VAL A 233 -19.74 12.64 -0.24
C VAL A 233 -20.53 12.79 1.06
N ARG A 234 -20.95 11.65 1.61
CA ARG A 234 -21.54 11.53 2.94
C ARG A 234 -20.92 10.35 3.70
N TRP A 235 -20.93 10.42 5.02
CA TRP A 235 -20.36 9.40 5.90
C TRP A 235 -21.47 8.75 6.73
N LEU A 236 -21.55 7.42 6.68
CA LEU A 236 -22.58 6.62 7.31
C LEU A 236 -22.06 5.99 8.59
N SER A 237 -22.70 6.23 9.73
CA SER A 237 -22.32 5.63 11.01
C SER A 237 -22.34 4.09 10.93
N VAL A 238 -21.25 3.48 11.43
CA VAL A 238 -21.12 2.03 11.64
C VAL A 238 -21.31 1.76 13.13
N LEU A 239 -22.48 1.25 13.50
CA LEU A 239 -22.90 1.11 14.90
C LEU A 239 -22.06 0.10 15.69
N ASP A 240 -21.56 -0.95 15.04
CA ASP A 240 -20.64 -1.92 15.61
C ASP A 240 -19.35 -1.96 14.78
N PRO A 241 -18.35 -1.10 15.08
CA PRO A 241 -17.08 -1.05 14.36
C PRO A 241 -16.30 -2.37 14.43
N SER A 242 -16.56 -3.20 15.45
CA SER A 242 -15.93 -4.50 15.61
C SER A 242 -16.40 -5.52 14.59
N GLY A 243 -17.57 -5.31 13.98
CA GLY A 243 -18.20 -6.24 13.05
C GLY A 243 -18.54 -7.60 13.67
N SER A 244 -18.56 -7.72 15.00
CA SER A 244 -18.64 -9.00 15.71
C SER A 244 -20.01 -9.66 15.65
N PHE A 245 -21.08 -8.86 15.53
CA PHE A 245 -22.43 -9.39 15.33
C PHE A 245 -22.81 -9.46 13.85
N ILE A 246 -22.58 -8.38 13.11
CA ILE A 246 -22.79 -8.28 11.67
C ILE A 246 -21.56 -7.58 11.08
N PRO A 247 -20.94 -8.11 10.01
CA PRO A 247 -19.83 -7.45 9.32
C PRO A 247 -20.12 -5.98 9.02
N THR A 248 -19.15 -5.09 9.23
CA THR A 248 -19.35 -3.63 9.12
C THR A 248 -19.97 -3.21 7.80
N ARG A 249 -19.56 -3.83 6.68
CA ARG A 249 -20.11 -3.59 5.33
C ARG A 249 -21.62 -3.79 5.20
N PHE A 250 -22.22 -4.66 6.01
CA PHE A 250 -23.68 -4.90 5.98
C PHE A 250 -24.47 -3.95 6.88
N GLN A 251 -23.80 -3.25 7.80
CA GLN A 251 -24.42 -2.20 8.63
C GLN A 251 -24.65 -0.90 7.82
N VAL A 252 -23.89 -0.72 6.74
CA VAL A 252 -23.89 0.46 5.86
C VAL A 252 -24.23 0.07 4.42
N ALA A 253 -25.42 -0.48 4.22
CA ALA A 253 -25.88 -0.96 2.91
C ALA A 253 -25.83 0.12 1.81
N ASP A 254 -26.08 1.38 2.17
CA ASP A 254 -26.03 2.54 1.25
C ASP A 254 -24.61 3.12 1.07
N GLY A 255 -23.58 2.48 1.61
CA GLY A 255 -22.17 2.85 1.45
C GLY A 255 -21.66 2.52 0.04
N LEU A 256 -20.67 3.29 -0.44
CA LEU A 256 -20.00 3.03 -1.70
C LEU A 256 -19.32 1.65 -1.64
N VAL A 257 -19.67 0.77 -2.57
CA VAL A 257 -19.00 -0.52 -2.73
C VAL A 257 -17.62 -0.29 -3.33
N THR A 258 -16.58 -0.76 -2.63
CA THR A 258 -15.18 -0.70 -3.06
C THR A 258 -14.66 -2.13 -3.26
N PRO A 259 -14.81 -2.70 -4.46
CA PRO A 259 -14.58 -4.12 -4.66
C PRO A 259 -13.08 -4.43 -4.64
N MET A 260 -12.64 -5.20 -3.64
CA MET A 260 -11.23 -5.41 -3.28
C MET A 260 -10.50 -4.08 -3.08
N GLY A 261 -10.92 -3.33 -2.04
CA GLY A 261 -10.26 -2.09 -1.66
C GLY A 261 -8.81 -2.34 -1.27
N GLY A 262 -7.89 -1.64 -1.95
CA GLY A 262 -6.45 -1.83 -1.83
C GLY A 262 -5.76 -0.66 -1.12
N GLY A 263 -4.65 -0.20 -1.69
CA GLY A 263 -3.89 0.96 -1.20
C GLY A 263 -4.76 2.19 -0.99
N VAL A 264 -4.46 2.95 0.07
CA VAL A 264 -5.11 4.22 0.42
C VAL A 264 -4.06 5.20 0.93
N ALA A 265 -4.16 6.46 0.54
CA ALA A 265 -3.28 7.52 1.00
C ALA A 265 -4.03 8.86 1.08
N VAL A 266 -3.55 9.75 1.94
CA VAL A 266 -3.99 11.14 2.00
C VAL A 266 -2.81 12.03 1.63
N HIS A 267 -3.03 12.95 0.69
CA HIS A 267 -2.03 13.92 0.26
C HIS A 267 -2.72 15.23 -0.12
N ASP A 268 -2.31 16.34 0.49
CA ASP A 268 -2.85 17.69 0.23
C ASP A 268 -4.39 17.78 0.25
N GLY A 269 -5.03 17.14 1.25
CA GLY A 269 -6.49 17.12 1.41
C GLY A 269 -7.24 16.21 0.42
N LEU A 270 -6.51 15.43 -0.39
CA LEU A 270 -7.05 14.43 -1.30
C LEU A 270 -6.84 13.03 -0.71
N LEU A 271 -7.94 12.32 -0.44
CA LEU A 271 -7.93 10.90 -0.11
C LEU A 271 -8.00 10.09 -1.41
N VAL A 272 -6.96 9.33 -1.71
CA VAL A 272 -6.89 8.46 -2.89
C VAL A 272 -6.88 6.98 -2.48
N PHE A 273 -7.56 6.13 -3.24
CA PHE A 273 -7.57 4.68 -2.98
C PHE A 273 -7.80 3.86 -4.25
N THR A 274 -7.36 2.59 -4.23
CA THR A 274 -7.57 1.63 -5.33
C THR A 274 -8.71 0.65 -5.06
N THR A 275 -9.31 0.15 -6.13
CA THR A 275 -10.19 -1.03 -6.13
C THR A 275 -9.72 -2.02 -7.19
N GLY A 276 -9.46 -3.26 -6.76
CA GLY A 276 -8.73 -4.25 -7.56
C GLY A 276 -9.59 -5.18 -8.40
N LEU A 277 -10.93 -5.15 -8.32
CA LEU A 277 -11.78 -5.96 -9.24
C LEU A 277 -12.26 -5.17 -10.45
N ASP A 278 -12.31 -3.85 -10.36
CA ASP A 278 -12.70 -2.97 -11.46
C ASP A 278 -11.58 -2.04 -11.94
N ASP A 279 -10.37 -2.21 -11.38
CA ASP A 279 -9.13 -1.51 -11.76
C ASP A 279 -9.25 0.01 -11.73
N ARG A 280 -9.79 0.55 -10.63
CA ARG A 280 -9.99 1.98 -10.47
C ARG A 280 -9.12 2.60 -9.41
N VAL A 281 -8.72 3.84 -9.70
CA VAL A 281 -8.18 4.75 -8.69
C VAL A 281 -9.21 5.84 -8.45
N HIS A 282 -9.62 5.95 -7.20
CA HIS A 282 -10.60 6.92 -6.73
C HIS A 282 -9.90 8.07 -6.02
N ALA A 283 -10.56 9.23 -6.00
CA ALA A 283 -10.15 10.37 -5.21
C ALA A 283 -11.36 11.01 -4.52
N VAL A 284 -11.19 11.42 -3.27
CA VAL A 284 -12.13 12.22 -2.50
C VAL A 284 -11.44 13.50 -2.08
N ASP A 285 -11.92 14.63 -2.59
CA ASP A 285 -11.56 15.94 -2.05
C ASP A 285 -12.28 16.10 -0.71
N LEU A 286 -11.51 16.06 0.38
CA LEU A 286 -12.04 16.03 1.74
C LEU A 286 -12.71 17.37 2.10
N ALA A 287 -12.18 18.48 1.61
CA ALA A 287 -12.71 19.81 1.89
C ALA A 287 -13.96 20.12 1.06
N ALA A 288 -13.97 19.73 -0.22
CA ALA A 288 -15.13 19.89 -1.09
C ALA A 288 -16.21 18.83 -0.87
N ALA A 289 -15.89 17.76 -0.12
CA ALA A 289 -16.74 16.58 0.05
C ALA A 289 -17.22 16.02 -1.29
N HIS A 290 -16.28 15.78 -2.21
CA HIS A 290 -16.58 15.35 -3.57
C HIS A 290 -15.71 14.17 -4.00
N HIS A 291 -16.36 13.12 -4.50
CA HIS A 291 -15.75 11.91 -5.04
C HIS A 291 -15.57 11.99 -6.55
N SER A 292 -14.45 11.47 -7.05
CA SER A 292 -14.18 11.29 -8.46
C SER A 292 -13.38 10.01 -8.72
N VAL A 293 -13.39 9.55 -9.96
CA VAL A 293 -12.54 8.46 -10.44
C VAL A 293 -11.45 9.08 -11.31
N ILE A 294 -10.20 9.00 -10.84
CA ILE A 294 -9.04 9.59 -11.55
C ILE A 294 -8.46 8.63 -12.59
N TRP A 295 -8.68 7.32 -12.40
CA TRP A 295 -8.37 6.29 -13.39
C TRP A 295 -9.46 5.22 -13.41
N ASP A 296 -9.92 4.86 -14.61
CA ASP A 296 -10.87 3.76 -14.85
C ASP A 296 -10.25 2.77 -15.83
N GLY A 297 -9.68 1.69 -15.28
CA GLY A 297 -9.09 0.56 -16.01
C GLY A 297 -10.11 -0.50 -16.45
N SER A 298 -11.40 -0.29 -16.19
CA SER A 298 -12.44 -1.28 -16.51
C SER A 298 -12.43 -1.68 -17.98
N GLY A 299 -12.72 -2.97 -18.22
CA GLY A 299 -12.61 -3.56 -19.56
C GLY A 299 -11.16 -3.78 -20.02
N ARG A 300 -10.20 -3.81 -19.10
CA ARG A 300 -8.76 -3.96 -19.37
C ARG A 300 -8.19 -2.80 -20.19
N ARG A 301 -8.64 -1.58 -19.88
CA ARG A 301 -8.02 -0.37 -20.41
C ARG A 301 -6.67 -0.23 -19.71
N GLY A 302 -5.58 -0.36 -20.47
CA GLY A 302 -4.22 -0.30 -19.94
C GLY A 302 -3.53 1.04 -20.14
N PRO A 303 -2.39 1.28 -19.45
CA PRO A 303 -1.75 0.43 -18.43
C PRO A 303 -2.51 0.46 -17.07
N ALA A 304 -2.04 -0.21 -16.01
CA ALA A 304 -2.70 -0.30 -14.69
C ALA A 304 -3.97 -1.16 -14.68
N TRP A 305 -3.80 -2.45 -14.96
CA TRP A 305 -4.85 -3.46 -14.81
C TRP A 305 -4.40 -4.51 -13.79
N GLY A 306 -5.30 -4.98 -12.94
CA GLY A 306 -4.99 -5.80 -11.76
C GLY A 306 -4.26 -5.02 -10.66
N ILE A 307 -4.73 -3.79 -10.36
CA ILE A 307 -4.09 -2.93 -9.36
C ILE A 307 -4.42 -3.36 -7.93
N GLY A 308 -3.47 -3.19 -7.01
CA GLY A 308 -3.61 -3.62 -5.63
C GLY A 308 -3.18 -2.58 -4.59
N ASP A 309 -2.13 -1.80 -4.84
CA ASP A 309 -1.61 -0.84 -3.85
C ASP A 309 -1.24 0.49 -4.51
N LEU A 310 -1.02 1.52 -3.71
CA LEU A 310 -0.56 2.81 -4.19
C LEU A 310 0.32 3.54 -3.17
N THR A 311 1.13 4.46 -3.67
CA THR A 311 1.73 5.53 -2.86
C THR A 311 1.70 6.85 -3.61
N VAL A 312 1.85 7.95 -2.88
CA VAL A 312 1.87 9.31 -3.44
C VAL A 312 3.27 9.86 -3.29
N SER A 313 3.85 10.31 -4.38
CA SER A 313 5.12 11.03 -4.36
C SER A 313 4.92 12.49 -3.94
N GLY A 314 5.99 13.18 -3.57
CA GLY A 314 5.91 14.60 -3.19
C GLY A 314 5.47 15.55 -4.32
N SER A 315 5.48 15.12 -5.58
CA SER A 315 4.93 15.88 -6.71
C SER A 315 3.40 15.75 -6.84
N GLY A 316 2.78 14.87 -6.07
CA GLY A 316 1.39 14.44 -6.24
C GLY A 316 1.19 13.33 -7.28
N ASP A 317 2.26 12.86 -7.94
CA ASP A 317 2.16 11.70 -8.84
C ASP A 317 1.92 10.43 -8.01
N LEU A 318 0.92 9.65 -8.41
CA LEU A 318 0.59 8.37 -7.80
C LEU A 318 1.41 7.25 -8.44
N PHE A 319 1.95 6.36 -7.63
CA PHE A 319 2.63 5.15 -8.06
C PHE A 319 1.76 3.96 -7.65
N VAL A 320 1.04 3.41 -8.61
CA VAL A 320 0.06 2.33 -8.43
C VAL A 320 0.72 1.00 -8.78
N SER A 321 0.63 0.01 -7.90
CA SER A 321 1.21 -1.31 -8.14
C SER A 321 0.19 -2.30 -8.68
N GLU A 322 0.62 -3.10 -9.64
CA GLU A 322 -0.12 -4.24 -10.18
C GLU A 322 0.14 -5.50 -9.33
N ASP A 323 -0.91 -6.03 -8.70
CA ASP A 323 -0.89 -7.30 -7.97
C ASP A 323 -1.26 -8.50 -8.86
N ARG A 324 -1.87 -8.21 -10.01
CA ARG A 324 -2.07 -9.04 -11.19
C ARG A 324 -1.77 -8.10 -12.35
N GLY A 325 -1.26 -8.57 -13.47
CA GLY A 325 -0.86 -7.58 -14.47
C GLY A 325 0.32 -7.99 -15.31
N ASP A 326 0.94 -6.96 -15.84
CA ASP A 326 2.24 -7.00 -16.49
C ASP A 326 3.39 -6.85 -15.47
N MET A 327 3.08 -6.95 -14.16
CA MET A 327 4.00 -6.77 -13.03
C MET A 327 4.62 -5.37 -13.03
N GLU A 328 3.76 -4.35 -13.09
CA GLU A 328 4.17 -2.96 -13.17
C GLU A 328 3.97 -2.16 -11.87
N VAL A 329 4.81 -1.15 -11.72
CA VAL A 329 4.41 0.10 -11.06
C VAL A 329 4.02 1.07 -12.17
N VAL A 330 2.80 1.59 -12.10
CA VAL A 330 2.23 2.52 -13.08
C VAL A 330 2.06 3.88 -12.43
N VAL A 331 2.49 4.93 -13.12
CA VAL A 331 2.28 6.30 -12.67
C VAL A 331 0.93 6.80 -13.15
N VAL A 332 0.16 7.40 -12.24
CA VAL A 332 -1.04 8.21 -12.54
C VAL A 332 -0.77 9.62 -12.04
N THR A 333 -0.66 10.58 -12.97
CA THR A 333 -0.37 11.98 -12.61
C THR A 333 -1.64 12.73 -12.21
N PRO A 334 -1.54 13.84 -11.47
CA PRO A 334 -2.68 14.74 -11.19
C PRO A 334 -3.37 15.28 -12.46
N PHE A 335 -2.69 15.25 -13.61
CA PHE A 335 -3.24 15.72 -14.89
C PHE A 335 -3.87 14.59 -15.72
N GLY A 336 -3.97 13.37 -15.17
CA GLY A 336 -4.62 12.23 -15.80
C GLY A 336 -3.74 11.45 -16.79
N GLU A 337 -2.45 11.76 -16.88
CA GLU A 337 -1.50 10.92 -17.63
C GLU A 337 -1.28 9.60 -16.89
N VAL A 338 -1.35 8.49 -17.61
CA VAL A 338 -1.13 7.14 -17.06
C VAL A 338 -0.09 6.42 -17.91
N ALA A 339 1.00 5.96 -17.28
CA ALA A 339 2.11 5.33 -17.98
C ALA A 339 2.86 4.34 -17.08
N PRO A 340 3.37 3.21 -17.62
CA PRO A 340 4.25 2.32 -16.87
C PRO A 340 5.51 3.06 -16.41
N PHE A 341 5.88 2.89 -15.15
CA PHE A 341 7.11 3.44 -14.57
C PHE A 341 8.17 2.36 -14.37
N CYS A 342 7.81 1.20 -13.85
CA CYS A 342 8.72 0.08 -13.63
C CYS A 342 8.01 -1.19 -14.05
N ARG A 343 8.67 -2.09 -14.77
CA ARG A 343 8.15 -3.42 -15.09
C ARG A 343 9.11 -4.50 -14.63
N MET A 344 8.64 -5.46 -13.85
CA MET A 344 9.41 -6.63 -13.43
C MET A 344 9.22 -7.77 -14.44
N VAL A 345 10.28 -8.16 -15.14
CA VAL A 345 10.20 -9.12 -16.26
C VAL A 345 11.05 -10.36 -16.03
N GLY A 346 10.62 -11.47 -16.64
CA GLY A 346 11.34 -12.73 -16.61
C GLY A 346 10.81 -13.71 -15.56
N ASN A 347 11.35 -14.92 -15.58
CA ASN A 347 10.86 -16.03 -14.77
C ASN A 347 11.10 -15.86 -13.26
N GLU A 348 11.96 -14.94 -12.86
CA GLU A 348 12.26 -14.62 -11.46
C GLU A 348 11.08 -13.94 -10.76
N HIS A 349 10.15 -13.35 -11.52
CA HIS A 349 8.96 -12.66 -11.00
C HIS A 349 7.65 -13.42 -11.28
N ARG A 350 7.74 -14.66 -11.78
CA ARG A 350 6.56 -15.47 -12.08
C ARG A 350 5.79 -15.77 -10.78
N LEU A 351 4.46 -15.80 -10.83
CA LEU A 351 3.60 -16.04 -9.65
C LEU A 351 3.74 -14.99 -8.53
N SER A 352 4.42 -13.88 -8.84
CA SER A 352 4.62 -12.76 -7.92
C SER A 352 3.54 -11.69 -8.13
N GLN A 353 3.66 -10.63 -7.33
CA GLN A 353 2.84 -9.43 -7.31
C GLN A 353 3.77 -8.25 -7.04
N VAL A 354 3.48 -7.07 -7.58
CA VAL A 354 4.19 -5.83 -7.23
C VAL A 354 3.53 -5.26 -5.98
N THR A 355 4.28 -5.16 -4.89
CA THR A 355 3.73 -4.82 -3.58
C THR A 355 4.45 -3.67 -2.90
N GLY A 356 3.69 -2.90 -2.12
CA GLY A 356 4.14 -1.82 -1.26
C GLY A 356 5.10 -0.85 -1.96
N PRO A 357 4.68 -0.08 -2.96
CA PRO A 357 5.46 1.07 -3.37
C PRO A 357 5.52 2.07 -2.20
N CYS A 358 6.70 2.58 -1.83
CA CYS A 358 6.81 3.70 -0.89
C CYS A 358 8.08 4.52 -1.15
N PHE A 359 8.03 5.83 -0.92
CA PHE A 359 9.20 6.68 -1.05
C PHE A 359 9.97 6.74 0.27
N ASP A 360 11.29 6.90 0.18
CA ASP A 360 12.08 7.39 1.30
C ASP A 360 11.64 8.82 1.69
N PRO A 361 11.98 9.30 2.90
CA PRO A 361 11.51 10.61 3.35
C PRO A 361 11.95 11.80 2.47
N SER A 362 13.04 11.65 1.70
CA SER A 362 13.48 12.69 0.76
C SER A 362 12.72 12.68 -0.58
N GLY A 363 11.98 11.61 -0.88
CA GLY A 363 11.30 11.41 -2.16
C GLY A 363 12.23 11.09 -3.33
N THR A 364 13.49 10.71 -3.07
CA THR A 364 14.50 10.46 -4.11
C THR A 364 14.71 8.97 -4.39
N ARG A 365 14.13 8.09 -3.57
CA ARG A 365 14.20 6.64 -3.67
C ARG A 365 12.81 6.06 -3.51
N LEU A 366 12.42 5.17 -4.43
CA LEU A 366 11.20 4.38 -4.34
C LEU A 366 11.57 2.95 -3.94
N TYR A 367 10.96 2.44 -2.89
CA TYR A 367 11.00 1.03 -2.52
C TYR A 367 9.80 0.31 -3.10
N VAL A 368 10.02 -0.89 -3.63
CA VAL A 368 8.97 -1.77 -4.15
C VAL A 368 9.40 -3.22 -4.01
N SER A 369 8.46 -4.14 -3.86
CA SER A 369 8.78 -5.56 -3.77
C SER A 369 8.17 -6.36 -4.92
N SER A 370 8.89 -7.40 -5.32
CA SER A 370 8.30 -8.57 -5.96
C SER A 370 7.95 -9.54 -4.82
N LEU A 371 6.68 -9.61 -4.44
CA LEU A 371 6.19 -10.38 -3.28
C LEU A 371 6.76 -11.81 -3.24
N ARG A 372 6.77 -12.48 -4.39
CA ARG A 372 7.31 -13.83 -4.54
C ARG A 372 8.46 -13.85 -5.56
N GLY A 373 9.27 -12.78 -5.59
CA GLY A 373 10.49 -12.76 -6.40
C GLY A 373 11.43 -13.90 -6.05
N ARG A 374 12.16 -14.43 -7.04
CA ARG A 374 13.12 -15.50 -6.81
C ARG A 374 14.37 -14.99 -6.10
N GLY A 375 14.82 -15.74 -5.10
CA GLY A 375 16.06 -15.49 -4.38
C GLY A 375 16.91 -16.76 -4.22
N GLU A 376 17.92 -16.68 -3.36
CA GLU A 376 18.92 -17.73 -3.15
C GLU A 376 18.48 -18.81 -2.15
N ALA A 377 17.57 -18.50 -1.24
CA ALA A 377 17.02 -19.45 -0.29
C ALA A 377 15.88 -20.30 -0.87
N LEU A 378 15.61 -21.45 -0.26
CA LEU A 378 14.35 -22.17 -0.48
C LEU A 378 13.29 -21.68 0.51
N VAL A 379 12.05 -21.53 0.05
CA VAL A 379 10.89 -21.16 0.87
C VAL A 379 10.78 -22.06 2.10
N ARG A 380 10.93 -23.38 1.94
CA ARG A 380 10.86 -24.36 3.03
C ARG A 380 11.95 -24.24 4.09
N ASP A 381 13.09 -23.64 3.74
CA ASP A 381 14.20 -23.46 4.67
C ASP A 381 13.94 -22.26 5.60
N VAL A 382 13.03 -21.35 5.19
CA VAL A 382 12.60 -20.19 5.98
C VAL A 382 11.27 -20.48 6.69
N VAL A 383 10.31 -21.08 5.98
CA VAL A 383 8.98 -21.44 6.49
C VAL A 383 8.74 -22.94 6.20
N PRO A 384 8.98 -23.84 7.18
CA PRO A 384 8.91 -25.28 6.97
C PRO A 384 7.54 -25.83 6.53
N ASP A 385 6.45 -25.11 6.85
CA ASP A 385 5.09 -25.47 6.43
C ASP A 385 4.88 -25.31 4.91
N LEU A 386 5.76 -24.57 4.22
CA LEU A 386 5.67 -24.26 2.80
C LEU A 386 6.80 -24.94 2.00
N ASP A 387 6.54 -26.14 1.48
CA ASP A 387 7.46 -26.84 0.56
C ASP A 387 6.95 -26.82 -0.88
N TRP A 388 7.53 -25.94 -1.70
CA TRP A 388 7.28 -25.86 -3.15
C TRP A 388 8.33 -26.61 -3.99
N GLY A 389 9.09 -27.51 -3.35
CA GLY A 389 10.14 -28.32 -3.95
C GLY A 389 11.50 -27.62 -4.01
N PRO A 390 12.56 -28.32 -4.48
CA PRO A 390 13.91 -27.77 -4.58
C PRO A 390 14.17 -26.99 -5.89
N GLY A 391 13.17 -26.89 -6.76
CA GLY A 391 13.26 -26.28 -8.09
C GLY A 391 13.21 -24.75 -8.06
N ALA A 392 13.01 -24.15 -9.23
CA ALA A 392 12.86 -22.70 -9.36
C ALA A 392 11.67 -22.16 -8.56
N GLU A 393 10.55 -22.91 -8.54
CA GLU A 393 9.34 -22.61 -7.77
C GLU A 393 9.64 -22.50 -6.27
N GLY A 394 10.46 -23.41 -5.74
CA GLY A 394 10.92 -23.44 -4.36
C GLY A 394 11.70 -22.22 -3.89
N ARG A 395 12.13 -21.35 -4.81
CA ARG A 395 12.99 -20.19 -4.55
C ARG A 395 12.26 -18.86 -4.60
N HIS A 396 10.94 -18.85 -4.77
CA HIS A 396 10.13 -17.63 -4.82
C HIS A 396 9.91 -17.09 -3.40
N VAL A 397 10.96 -16.53 -2.81
CA VAL A 397 11.04 -16.09 -1.41
C VAL A 397 10.58 -14.64 -1.19
N GLY A 398 10.61 -13.83 -2.24
CA GLY A 398 10.32 -12.41 -2.19
C GLY A 398 11.57 -11.54 -2.17
N VAL A 399 11.53 -10.43 -2.91
CA VAL A 399 12.66 -9.50 -3.07
C VAL A 399 12.18 -8.06 -2.99
N THR A 400 12.88 -7.23 -2.22
CA THR A 400 12.64 -5.79 -2.10
C THR A 400 13.74 -5.01 -2.79
N TYR A 401 13.32 -4.08 -3.66
CA TYR A 401 14.18 -3.23 -4.46
C TYR A 401 14.10 -1.78 -3.98
N GLU A 402 15.22 -1.08 -4.09
CA GLU A 402 15.29 0.37 -4.07
C GLU A 402 15.55 0.87 -5.50
N ILE A 403 14.68 1.73 -6.01
CA ILE A 403 14.80 2.40 -7.29
C ILE A 403 15.21 3.85 -7.02
N SER A 404 16.32 4.28 -7.60
CA SER A 404 16.85 5.65 -7.49
C SER A 404 16.91 6.29 -8.88
N GLY A 405 16.63 7.59 -8.97
CA GLY A 405 16.73 8.33 -10.23
C GLY A 405 16.06 9.71 -10.16
N PRO A 406 15.83 10.35 -11.31
CA PRO A 406 15.29 11.70 -11.39
C PRO A 406 13.77 11.72 -11.13
N PHE A 407 13.35 11.44 -9.89
CA PHE A 407 11.97 11.66 -9.48
C PHE A 407 11.62 13.15 -9.60
N ARG A 408 10.37 13.45 -9.96
CA ARG A 408 9.89 14.83 -10.10
C ARG A 408 9.94 15.50 -8.72
N PRO A 409 10.42 16.75 -8.64
CA PRO A 409 10.51 17.45 -7.38
C PRO A 409 9.11 17.68 -6.80
N MET A 410 9.06 17.92 -5.49
CA MET A 410 7.83 18.31 -4.82
C MET A 410 7.15 19.48 -5.54
N ALA A 411 5.82 19.41 -5.68
CA ALA A 411 5.07 20.53 -6.22
C ALA A 411 5.33 21.76 -5.32
N SER A 412 5.77 22.87 -5.92
CA SER A 412 5.87 24.11 -5.15
C SER A 412 4.45 24.54 -4.76
N PRO A 413 4.19 24.90 -3.49
CA PRO A 413 2.90 25.47 -3.14
C PRO A 413 2.63 26.70 -4.01
N PRO A 414 1.39 26.95 -4.45
CA PRO A 414 1.08 28.11 -5.27
C PRO A 414 1.55 29.38 -4.55
N ALA A 415 2.29 30.23 -5.26
CA ALA A 415 2.73 31.51 -4.72
C ALA A 415 1.51 32.28 -4.24
N VAL A 416 1.46 32.57 -2.93
CA VAL A 416 0.41 33.40 -2.33
C VAL A 416 0.53 34.77 -2.98
N THR A 417 -0.36 35.05 -3.92
CA THR A 417 -0.55 36.40 -4.46
C THR A 417 -1.34 37.16 -3.40
N THR A 418 -0.63 38.00 -2.65
CA THR A 418 -1.18 38.91 -1.65
C THR A 418 -2.15 39.91 -2.24
#